data_AF-A0A816KNZ0-F1
#
_entry.id   AF-A0A816KNZ0-F1
#
_cell.length_a   1.000
_cell.length_b   1.000
_cell.length_c   1.000
_cell.angle_alpha   90.00
_cell.angle_beta   90.00
_cell.angle_gamma   90.00
#
_symmetry.space_group_name_H-M   'P 1'
#
loop_
_entity.id
_entity.type
_entity.pdbx_description
1 polymer ?
#
loop_
_entity_poly.entity_id
_entity_poly.type
_entity_poly.pdbx_seq_one_letter_code
_entity_poly.pdbx_strand_id
1 'polypeptide(L)'
;MESSYIEAYPSLSFDFINKHSLLKSGKLTYEFIRLNLPESLRSVTMLNTLILNSNAKISEAAFRFDQLQKHFDDHNLHYAFGSEDATSIINRIKYDSTTNTFNGFPKPLGRGVLIKEYYRTDSFDKLKLWLD
;
A
#
# COMPACT_ATOMS: atom_id res chain seq x y z
N MET A 1 -1.31 40.93 18.36
CA MET A 1 -1.94 39.65 18.72
C MET A 1 -1.58 38.67 17.63
N GLU A 2 -0.48 37.94 17.84
CA GLU A 2 -0.09 36.83 16.96
C GLU A 2 -1.03 35.66 17.22
N SER A 3 -1.78 35.25 16.19
CA SER A 3 -2.58 34.05 16.21
C SER A 3 -1.65 32.85 16.07
N SER A 4 -1.43 32.16 17.18
CA SER A 4 -0.69 30.91 17.24
C SER A 4 -1.37 29.85 16.37
N TYR A 5 -0.77 29.54 15.22
CA TYR A 5 -1.09 28.34 14.45
C TYR A 5 -0.82 27.12 15.33
N ILE A 6 -1.89 26.49 15.82
CA ILE A 6 -1.82 25.18 16.43
C ILE A 6 -1.51 24.20 15.29
N GLU A 7 -0.30 23.64 15.27
CA GLU A 7 0.03 22.48 14.44
C GLU A 7 -0.86 21.31 14.86
N ALA A 8 -1.98 21.15 14.15
CA ALA A 8 -2.88 20.03 14.34
C ALA A 8 -2.26 18.76 13.74
N TYR A 9 -1.50 18.08 14.59
CA TYR A 9 -1.11 16.66 14.57
C TYR A 9 0.11 16.29 13.70
N PRO A 10 1.18 15.76 14.32
CA PRO A 10 2.36 15.28 13.62
C PRO A 10 2.00 14.08 12.73
N SER A 11 2.71 13.98 11.61
CA SER A 11 2.60 12.99 10.53
C SER A 11 1.90 11.69 10.94
N LEU A 12 0.77 11.40 10.29
CA LEU A 12 0.10 10.10 10.33
C LEU A 12 1.02 9.02 9.75
N SER A 13 1.93 8.54 10.59
CA SER A 13 2.75 7.37 10.35
C SER A 13 1.86 6.13 10.37
N PHE A 14 2.38 5.07 9.77
CA PHE A 14 1.89 3.69 9.78
C PHE A 14 1.33 3.21 11.15
N ASP A 15 1.73 3.87 12.24
CA ASP A 15 1.24 3.63 13.61
C ASP A 15 -0.27 3.85 13.75
N PHE A 16 -0.87 4.87 13.13
CA PHE A 16 -2.32 5.12 13.27
C PHE A 16 -3.17 3.96 12.73
N ILE A 17 -2.72 3.36 11.62
CA ILE A 17 -3.41 2.24 10.96
C ILE A 17 -3.19 0.94 11.74
N ASN A 18 -2.00 0.72 12.31
CA ASN A 18 -1.71 -0.47 13.10
C ASN A 18 -2.31 -0.43 14.52
N LYS A 19 -2.44 0.76 15.13
CA LYS A 19 -2.98 0.95 16.49
C LYS A 19 -4.52 0.92 16.54
N HIS A 20 -5.20 0.95 15.40
CA HIS A 20 -6.68 0.89 15.33
C HIS A 20 -7.14 -0.45 14.74
N SER A 21 -7.31 -1.44 15.63
CA SER A 21 -7.85 -2.77 15.31
C SER A 21 -9.20 -2.72 14.56
N LEU A 22 -9.95 -1.63 14.71
CA LEU A 22 -11.27 -1.40 14.11
C LEU A 22 -11.28 -1.41 12.58
N LEU A 23 -10.20 -1.01 11.92
CA LEU A 23 -10.11 -1.09 10.46
C LEU A 23 -9.95 -2.53 9.96
N LYS A 24 -9.34 -3.40 10.78
CA LYS A 24 -9.20 -4.84 10.49
C LYS A 24 -10.51 -5.60 10.70
N SER A 25 -11.43 -5.06 11.52
CA SER A 25 -12.77 -5.62 11.76
C SER A 25 -13.75 -5.48 10.59
N GLY A 26 -13.33 -4.86 9.49
CA GLY A 26 -14.10 -4.71 8.27
C GLY A 26 -14.83 -3.37 8.14
N LYS A 27 -15.06 -2.94 6.89
CA LYS A 27 -15.63 -1.62 6.54
C LYS A 27 -16.97 -1.36 7.24
N LEU A 28 -17.86 -2.36 7.27
CA LEU A 28 -19.19 -2.21 7.86
C LEU A 28 -19.11 -1.96 9.36
N THR A 29 -18.28 -2.73 10.07
CA THR A 29 -18.03 -2.56 11.51
C THR A 29 -17.44 -1.19 11.82
N TYR A 30 -16.47 -0.75 11.03
CA TYR A 30 -15.85 0.57 11.19
C TYR A 30 -16.88 1.71 11.02
N GLU A 31 -17.67 1.67 9.95
CA GLU A 31 -18.70 2.68 9.68
C GLU A 31 -19.82 2.66 10.72
N PHE A 32 -20.22 1.47 11.19
CA PHE A 32 -21.19 1.34 12.29
C PHE A 32 -20.69 2.07 13.54
N ILE A 33 -19.45 1.82 13.98
CA ILE A 33 -18.90 2.48 15.17
C ILE A 33 -18.76 3.98 14.94
N ARG A 34 -18.28 4.41 13.76
CA ARG A 34 -18.15 5.84 13.40
C ARG A 34 -19.47 6.58 13.50
N LEU A 35 -20.57 5.97 13.08
CA LEU A 35 -21.91 6.57 13.14
C LEU A 35 -22.48 6.60 14.56
N ASN A 36 -22.12 5.63 15.40
CA ASN A 36 -22.59 5.54 16.79
C ASN A 36 -21.72 6.33 17.79
N LEU A 37 -20.51 6.74 17.40
CA LEU A 37 -19.61 7.57 18.20
C LEU A 37 -19.14 8.79 17.38
N PRO A 38 -19.96 9.86 17.30
CA PRO A 38 -19.62 11.07 16.54
C PRO A 38 -18.27 11.64 16.97
N GLU A 39 -17.50 12.15 16.02
CA GLU A 39 -16.16 12.76 16.19
C GLU A 39 -15.02 11.83 16.65
N SER A 40 -15.31 10.59 17.05
CA SER A 40 -14.27 9.64 17.49
C SER A 40 -13.41 9.09 16.35
N LEU A 41 -13.98 8.98 15.14
CA LEU A 41 -13.37 8.28 14.01
C LEU A 41 -13.53 9.07 12.70
N ARG A 42 -12.49 9.02 11.86
CA ARG A 42 -12.46 9.68 10.54
C ARG A 42 -13.29 8.92 9.52
N SER A 43 -13.78 9.61 8.49
CA SER A 43 -14.50 8.96 7.39
C SER A 43 -13.57 8.03 6.60
N VAL A 44 -14.12 6.93 6.06
CA VAL A 44 -13.35 6.02 5.19
C VAL A 44 -12.78 6.74 3.97
N THR A 45 -13.48 7.73 3.42
CA THR A 45 -12.97 8.56 2.32
C THR A 45 -11.69 9.30 2.73
N MET A 46 -11.69 9.94 3.90
CA MET A 46 -10.51 10.64 4.41
C MET A 46 -9.36 9.67 4.67
N LEU A 47 -9.64 8.49 5.24
CA LEU A 47 -8.63 7.45 5.45
C LEU A 47 -8.02 7.00 4.12
N ASN A 48 -8.83 6.77 3.09
CA ASN A 48 -8.33 6.42 1.76
C ASN A 48 -7.43 7.51 1.19
N THR A 49 -7.82 8.78 1.29
CA THR A 49 -6.96 9.90 0.85
C THR A 49 -5.64 9.93 1.60
N LEU A 50 -5.65 9.71 2.91
CA LEU A 50 -4.43 9.66 3.72
C LEU A 50 -3.52 8.49 3.34
N ILE A 51 -4.10 7.31 3.09
CA ILE A 51 -3.36 6.13 2.62
C ILE A 51 -2.77 6.41 1.23
N LEU A 52 -3.55 6.96 0.32
CA LEU A 52 -3.13 7.31 -1.05
C LEU A 52 -2.08 8.43 -1.08
N ASN A 53 -2.02 9.29 -0.07
CA ASN A 53 -1.01 10.34 0.06
C ASN A 53 0.17 9.93 0.95
N SER A 54 0.11 8.73 1.55
CA SER A 54 1.20 8.26 2.40
C SER A 54 2.39 7.81 1.57
N ASN A 55 3.59 7.98 2.12
CA ASN A 55 4.82 7.41 1.57
C ASN A 55 4.89 5.88 1.72
N ALA A 56 3.85 5.26 2.27
CA ALA A 56 3.81 3.83 2.56
C ALA A 56 3.17 2.98 1.44
N LYS A 57 3.05 3.51 0.21
CA LYS A 57 2.49 2.78 -0.94
C LYS A 57 3.29 1.53 -1.28
N ILE A 58 2.65 0.37 -1.21
CA ILE A 58 3.27 -0.89 -1.63
C ILE A 58 3.19 -0.93 -3.15
N SER A 59 4.34 -1.15 -3.79
CA SER A 59 4.44 -1.33 -5.23
C SER A 59 4.67 -2.81 -5.50
N GLU A 60 3.95 -3.35 -6.48
CA GLU A 60 4.07 -4.74 -6.87
C GLU A 60 5.48 -5.03 -7.41
N ALA A 61 6.09 -6.14 -6.99
CA ALA A 61 7.48 -6.51 -7.28
C ALA A 61 8.54 -5.54 -6.69
N ALA A 62 8.19 -4.71 -5.71
CA ALA A 62 9.15 -3.87 -5.00
C ALA A 62 9.46 -4.43 -3.60
N PHE A 63 10.71 -4.84 -3.40
CA PHE A 63 11.22 -5.24 -2.09
C PHE A 63 11.62 -4.00 -1.30
N ARG A 64 11.28 -3.97 -0.01
CA ARG A 64 11.61 -2.86 0.90
C ARG A 64 12.64 -3.29 1.93
N PHE A 65 13.81 -3.71 1.45
CA PHE A 65 14.88 -4.20 2.32
C PHE A 65 15.32 -3.17 3.36
N ASP A 66 15.30 -1.88 3.04
CA ASP A 66 15.63 -0.81 4.00
C ASP A 66 14.65 -0.78 5.19
N GLN A 67 13.35 -0.98 4.93
CA GLN A 67 12.33 -1.02 5.98
C GLN A 67 12.45 -2.31 6.81
N LEU A 68 12.81 -3.43 6.16
CA LEU A 68 13.09 -4.69 6.84
C LEU A 68 14.31 -4.58 7.76
N GLN A 69 15.39 -3.95 7.29
CA GLN A 69 16.60 -3.72 8.08
C GLN A 69 16.31 -2.84 9.28
N LYS A 70 15.60 -1.72 9.08
CA LYS A 70 15.18 -0.86 10.19
C LYS A 70 14.35 -1.63 11.22
N HIS A 71 13.44 -2.48 10.77
CA HIS A 71 12.65 -3.32 11.68
C HIS A 71 13.53 -4.27 12.51
N PHE A 72 14.57 -4.85 11.91
CA PHE A 72 15.54 -5.70 12.61
C PHE A 72 16.32 -4.92 13.66
N ASP A 73 16.79 -3.72 13.30
CA ASP A 73 17.54 -2.85 14.21
C ASP A 73 16.66 -2.43 15.39
N ASP A 74 15.41 -2.02 15.12
CA ASP A 74 14.45 -1.56 16.14
C ASP A 74 14.04 -2.67 17.13
N HIS A 75 14.07 -3.94 16.71
CA HIS A 75 13.65 -5.10 17.51
C HIS A 75 14.80 -6.01 17.94
N ASN A 76 16.05 -5.61 17.66
CA ASN A 76 17.25 -6.41 17.89
C ASN A 76 17.15 -7.85 17.34
N LEU A 77 16.70 -7.96 16.08
CA LEU A 77 16.54 -9.24 15.37
C LEU A 77 17.74 -9.48 14.45
N HIS A 78 18.22 -10.73 14.39
CA HIS A 78 19.40 -11.09 13.59
C HIS A 78 19.05 -11.95 12.37
N TYR A 79 17.88 -12.58 12.35
CA TYR A 79 17.48 -13.49 11.28
C TYR A 79 15.96 -13.45 11.11
N ALA A 80 15.51 -13.61 9.87
CA ALA A 80 14.14 -13.95 9.54
C ALA A 80 14.13 -15.08 8.51
N PHE A 81 13.13 -15.94 8.63
CA PHE A 81 12.84 -16.97 7.66
C PHE A 81 11.66 -16.51 6.80
N GLY A 82 11.85 -16.50 5.49
CA GLY A 82 10.79 -16.23 4.53
C GLY A 82 10.55 -17.48 3.69
N SER A 83 9.29 -17.89 3.57
CA SER A 83 8.84 -18.83 2.55
C SER A 83 7.86 -18.08 1.66
N GLU A 84 8.06 -18.16 0.35
CA GLU A 84 7.10 -17.64 -0.63
C GLU A 84 6.25 -18.81 -1.11
N ASP A 85 4.93 -18.62 -1.07
CA ASP A 85 3.99 -19.46 -1.79
C ASP A 85 3.29 -18.58 -2.81
N ALA A 86 3.46 -18.90 -4.09
CA ALA A 86 2.92 -18.13 -5.20
C ALA A 86 1.42 -18.46 -5.37
N THR A 87 0.58 -17.84 -4.55
CA THR A 87 -0.87 -17.93 -4.73
C THR A 87 -1.28 -17.08 -5.94
N SER A 88 -1.72 -17.71 -7.03
CA SER A 88 -2.28 -17.01 -8.18
C SER A 88 -3.63 -16.39 -7.80
N ILE A 89 -3.64 -15.06 -7.63
CA ILE A 89 -4.87 -14.28 -7.52
C ILE A 89 -5.46 -14.18 -8.92
N ILE A 90 -6.76 -14.48 -9.07
CA ILE A 90 -7.54 -14.37 -10.32
C ILE A 90 -7.03 -13.20 -11.17
N ASN A 91 -6.55 -13.49 -12.38
CA ASN A 91 -6.06 -12.52 -13.36
C ASN A 91 -7.15 -11.48 -13.66
N ARG A 92 -7.15 -10.38 -12.91
CA ARG A 92 -7.91 -9.19 -13.24
C ARG A 92 -6.90 -8.13 -13.60
N ILE A 93 -6.67 -7.98 -14.90
CA ILE A 93 -5.88 -6.89 -15.44
C ILE A 93 -6.53 -5.59 -14.96
N LYS A 94 -5.77 -4.79 -14.21
CA LYS A 94 -6.19 -3.48 -13.72
C LYS A 94 -5.18 -2.45 -14.16
N TYR A 95 -5.67 -1.37 -14.73
CA TYR A 95 -4.87 -0.21 -15.03
C TYR A 95 -4.69 0.64 -13.76
N ASP A 96 -3.44 0.95 -13.39
CA ASP A 96 -3.09 1.92 -12.37
C ASP A 96 -2.63 3.22 -13.06
N SER A 97 -3.49 4.24 -12.99
CA SER A 97 -3.20 5.56 -13.57
C SER A 97 -2.09 6.32 -12.85
N THR A 98 -1.76 5.94 -11.60
CA THR A 98 -0.72 6.61 -10.81
C THR A 98 0.67 6.30 -11.36
N THR A 99 0.90 5.04 -11.72
CA THR A 99 2.19 4.54 -12.24
C THR A 99 2.19 4.40 -13.76
N ASN A 100 1.04 4.59 -14.39
CA ASN A 100 0.79 4.26 -15.79
C ASN A 100 1.18 2.81 -16.13
N THR A 101 0.72 1.86 -15.32
CA THR A 101 1.04 0.44 -15.47
C THR A 101 -0.20 -0.42 -15.49
N PHE A 102 -0.14 -1.54 -16.23
CA PHE A 102 -1.11 -2.61 -16.11
C PHE A 102 -0.63 -3.63 -15.08
N ASN A 103 -1.44 -3.87 -14.06
CA ASN A 103 -1.19 -4.82 -12.99
C ASN A 103 -2.05 -6.08 -13.21
N GLY A 104 -1.58 -7.24 -12.74
CA GLY A 104 -2.32 -8.51 -12.85
C GLY A 104 -1.89 -9.43 -13.99
N PHE A 105 -0.79 -9.13 -14.67
CA PHE A 105 -0.09 -10.07 -15.55
C PHE A 105 1.01 -10.81 -14.76
N PRO A 106 1.33 -12.06 -15.11
CA PRO A 106 2.53 -12.73 -14.60
C PRO A 106 3.77 -11.93 -15.01
N LYS A 107 4.47 -11.32 -14.05
CA LYS A 107 5.67 -10.54 -14.36
C LYS A 107 6.83 -11.48 -14.68
N PRO A 108 7.63 -11.18 -15.73
CA PRO A 108 8.83 -11.95 -15.99
C PRO A 108 9.85 -11.77 -14.86
N LEU A 109 10.66 -12.81 -14.67
CA LEU A 109 11.74 -12.85 -13.71
C LEU A 109 13.06 -12.43 -14.35
N GLY A 110 13.76 -11.49 -13.72
CA GLY A 110 15.16 -11.17 -13.98
C GLY A 110 16.02 -11.65 -12.83
N ARG A 111 16.93 -12.60 -13.07
CA ARG A 111 17.80 -13.20 -12.03
C ARG A 111 17.02 -13.78 -10.83
N GLY A 112 15.87 -14.40 -11.11
CA GLY A 112 15.02 -15.01 -10.08
C GLY A 112 14.14 -14.01 -9.32
N VAL A 113 14.11 -12.73 -9.71
CA VAL A 113 13.32 -11.67 -9.06
C VAL A 113 12.37 -11.04 -10.07
N LEU A 114 11.14 -10.72 -9.65
CA LEU A 114 10.15 -10.04 -10.51
C LEU A 114 10.68 -8.66 -10.95
N ILE A 115 10.54 -8.35 -12.24
CA ILE A 115 10.96 -7.06 -12.79
C ILE A 115 9.91 -5.99 -12.45
N LYS A 116 10.33 -4.96 -11.71
CA LYS A 116 9.48 -3.82 -11.33
C LYS A 116 8.99 -3.06 -12.58
N GLU A 117 7.72 -2.68 -12.58
CA GLU A 117 7.09 -1.85 -13.64
C GLU A 117 7.25 -2.40 -15.07
N TYR A 118 7.39 -3.74 -15.25
CA TYR A 118 7.61 -4.34 -16.58
C TYR A 118 6.56 -3.95 -17.63
N TYR A 119 5.28 -3.88 -17.23
CA TYR A 119 4.15 -3.54 -18.09
C TYR A 119 3.84 -2.02 -18.14
N ARG A 120 4.85 -1.18 -17.93
CA ARG A 120 4.74 0.28 -18.10
C ARG A 120 4.89 0.64 -19.57
N THR A 121 3.89 1.31 -20.15
CA THR A 121 3.95 1.75 -21.54
C THR A 121 3.03 2.94 -21.79
N ASP A 122 3.49 3.86 -22.64
CA ASP A 122 2.66 4.92 -23.21
C ASP A 122 2.17 4.57 -24.64
N SER A 123 2.54 3.38 -25.15
CA SER A 123 2.24 2.92 -26.50
C SER A 123 1.20 1.80 -26.49
N PHE A 124 0.14 1.98 -27.29
CA PHE A 124 -0.90 0.98 -27.52
C PHE A 124 -0.37 -0.27 -28.25
N ASP A 125 0.57 -0.10 -29.18
CA ASP A 125 1.16 -1.22 -29.91
C ASP A 125 1.93 -2.17 -28.97
N LYS A 126 2.66 -1.62 -28.01
CA LYS A 126 3.33 -2.41 -26.96
C LYS A 126 2.34 -3.13 -26.06
N LEU A 127 1.21 -2.51 -25.73
CA LEU A 127 0.15 -3.15 -24.94
C LEU A 127 -0.45 -4.35 -25.67
N LYS A 128 -0.68 -4.21 -26.98
CA LYS A 128 -1.23 -5.28 -27.81
C LYS A 128 -0.34 -6.53 -27.81
N LEU A 129 0.98 -6.36 -27.88
CA LEU A 129 1.96 -7.44 -27.79
C LEU A 129 1.91 -8.25 -26.47
N TRP A 130 1.30 -7.71 -25.41
CA TRP A 130 1.18 -8.40 -24.12
C TRP A 130 -0.18 -9.08 -23.94
N LEU A 131 -1.15 -8.77 -24.80
CA LEU A 131 -2.52 -9.28 -24.76
C LEU A 131 -2.79 -10.34 -25.83
N ASP A 132 -2.01 -10.33 -26.91
CA ASP A 132 -1.98 -11.38 -27.96
C ASP A 132 -1.13 -12.58 -27.51
#